data_AF-A0A0K2RRQ2-F1
#
_entry.id   AF-A0A0K2RRQ2-F1
#
_cell.length_a   1.000
_cell.length_b   1.000
_cell.length_c   1.000
_cell.angle_alpha   90.00
_cell.angle_beta   90.00
_cell.angle_gamma   90.00
#
_symmetry.space_group_name_H-M   'P 1'
#
loop_
_entity.id
_entity.type
_entity.pdbx_description
1 polymer ?
#
loop_
_entity_poly.entity_id
_entity_poly.type
_entity_poly.pdbx_seq_one_letter_code
_entity_poly.pdbx_strand_id
1 'polypeptide(L)'
;MFPRKTSRILVGDPVDLSAFQGRPLDRATLVEATDIIMVAITELLATLRGEEPPKERWDPAAHNQSKHGRFQATEGTAGTDGTDGPK
;
A
#
# COMPACT_ATOMS: atom_id res chain seq x y z
N MET A 1 -7.62 31.62 11.11
CA MET A 1 -7.81 30.32 11.78
C MET A 1 -8.51 29.39 10.79
N PHE A 2 -7.91 28.24 10.45
CA PHE A 2 -8.54 27.27 9.56
C PHE A 2 -9.41 26.30 10.38
N PRO A 3 -10.55 25.82 9.86
CA PRO A 3 -11.40 24.85 10.55
C PRO A 3 -10.65 23.53 10.80
N ARG A 4 -11.04 22.81 11.86
CA ARG A 4 -10.51 21.46 12.14
C ARG A 4 -10.86 20.53 10.98
N LYS A 5 -9.93 19.64 10.64
CA LYS A 5 -10.15 18.64 9.60
C LYS A 5 -11.14 17.59 10.10
N THR A 6 -12.11 17.23 9.26
CA THR A 6 -13.07 16.15 9.52
C THR A 6 -12.54 14.86 8.91
N SER A 7 -12.43 13.81 9.73
CA SER A 7 -12.05 12.47 9.26
C SER A 7 -13.30 11.62 9.07
N ARG A 8 -13.34 10.83 7.99
CA ARG A 8 -14.41 9.86 7.72
C ARG A 8 -13.81 8.46 7.74
N ILE A 9 -14.52 7.50 8.34
CA ILE A 9 -14.10 6.11 8.46
C ILE A 9 -15.23 5.23 7.92
N LEU A 10 -14.87 4.23 7.14
CA LEU A 10 -15.76 3.19 6.66
C LEU A 10 -15.10 1.84 6.93
N VAL A 11 -15.88 0.88 7.47
CA VAL A 11 -15.45 -0.48 7.74
C VAL A 11 -16.37 -1.41 6.98
N GLY A 12 -15.78 -2.27 6.15
CA GLY A 12 -16.51 -3.26 5.37
C GLY A 12 -16.72 -4.57 6.10
N ASP A 13 -17.36 -5.50 5.40
CA ASP A 13 -17.47 -6.89 5.83
C ASP A 13 -16.09 -7.57 5.87
N PRO A 14 -15.95 -8.67 6.64
CA PRO A 14 -14.73 -9.48 6.63
C PRO A 14 -14.40 -10.00 5.23
N VAL A 15 -13.13 -9.90 4.85
CA VAL A 15 -12.64 -10.50 3.59
C VAL A 15 -12.58 -12.02 3.75
N ASP A 16 -13.20 -12.75 2.84
CA ASP A 16 -13.12 -14.21 2.81
C ASP A 16 -11.75 -14.67 2.29
N LEU A 17 -10.99 -15.33 3.15
CA LEU A 17 -9.68 -15.91 2.87
C LEU A 17 -9.68 -17.44 3.00
N SER A 18 -10.86 -18.06 3.06
CA SER A 18 -11.02 -19.51 3.24
C SER A 18 -10.24 -20.34 2.21
N ALA A 19 -10.13 -19.84 0.97
CA ALA A 19 -9.39 -20.47 -0.12
C ALA A 19 -7.88 -20.70 0.17
N PHE A 20 -7.30 -19.95 1.13
CA PHE A 20 -5.88 -20.06 1.49
C PHE A 20 -5.63 -20.98 2.69
N GLN A 21 -6.67 -21.48 3.35
CA GLN A 21 -6.49 -22.33 4.53
C GLN A 21 -5.78 -23.64 4.16
N GLY A 22 -4.75 -23.98 4.93
CA GLY A 22 -3.92 -25.16 4.70
C GLY A 22 -2.92 -25.05 3.55
N ARG A 23 -2.88 -23.93 2.83
CA ARG A 23 -1.81 -23.67 1.86
C ARG A 23 -0.50 -23.31 2.56
N PRO A 24 0.67 -23.56 1.93
CA PRO A 24 1.95 -23.09 2.43
C PRO A 24 1.97 -21.56 2.57
N LEU A 25 2.59 -21.05 3.64
CA LEU A 25 2.84 -19.62 3.84
C LEU A 25 4.05 -19.15 3.01
N ASP A 26 3.97 -19.31 1.70
CA ASP A 26 4.98 -18.84 0.76
C ASP A 26 4.64 -17.46 0.17
N ARG A 27 5.62 -16.89 -0.53
CA ARG A 27 5.47 -15.55 -1.12
C ARG A 27 4.29 -15.47 -2.09
N ALA A 28 4.06 -16.51 -2.90
CA ALA A 28 3.00 -16.50 -3.90
C ALA A 28 1.62 -16.45 -3.23
N THR A 29 1.41 -17.31 -2.23
CA THR A 29 0.17 -17.38 -1.45
C THR A 29 -0.13 -16.05 -0.74
N LEU A 30 0.90 -15.43 -0.15
CA LEU A 30 0.74 -14.15 0.55
C LEU A 30 0.42 -13.00 -0.41
N VAL A 31 1.02 -12.97 -1.60
CA VAL A 31 0.72 -11.97 -2.63
C VAL A 31 -0.73 -12.11 -3.10
N GLU A 32 -1.18 -13.33 -3.40
CA GLU A 32 -2.56 -13.60 -3.83
C GLU A 32 -3.59 -13.17 -2.76
N ALA A 33 -3.36 -13.50 -1.48
CA ALA A 33 -4.23 -13.07 -0.40
C ALA A 33 -4.25 -11.53 -0.24
N THR A 34 -3.08 -10.89 -0.35
CA THR A 34 -2.97 -9.42 -0.32
C THR A 34 -3.76 -8.79 -1.46
N ASP A 35 -3.71 -9.39 -2.66
CA ASP A 35 -4.42 -8.88 -3.81
C ASP A 35 -5.94 -8.87 -3.59
N ILE A 36 -6.50 -9.91 -2.96
CA ILE A 36 -7.93 -9.95 -2.62
C ILE A 36 -8.29 -8.86 -1.60
N ILE A 37 -7.48 -8.71 -0.55
CA ILE A 37 -7.70 -7.66 0.46
C ILE A 37 -7.69 -6.27 -0.17
N MET A 38 -6.77 -6.02 -1.10
CA MET A 38 -6.68 -4.75 -1.81
C MET A 38 -7.90 -4.51 -2.72
N VAL A 39 -8.62 -5.55 -3.18
CA VAL A 39 -9.86 -5.37 -3.99
C VAL A 39 -10.92 -4.78 -3.08
N ALA A 40 -11.14 -5.43 -1.93
CA ALA A 40 -12.13 -5.00 -0.95
C ALA A 40 -11.85 -3.57 -0.46
N ILE A 41 -10.58 -3.22 -0.21
CA ILE A 41 -10.21 -1.85 0.17
C ILE A 41 -10.53 -0.85 -0.95
N THR A 42 -10.24 -1.19 -2.21
CA THR A 42 -10.56 -0.31 -3.35
C THR A 42 -12.07 -0.04 -3.45
N GLU A 43 -12.91 -1.05 -3.24
CA GLU A 43 -14.37 -0.91 -3.23
C GLU A 43 -14.88 -0.01 -2.08
N LEU A 44 -14.30 -0.16 -0.88
CA LEU A 44 -14.61 0.71 0.25
C LEU A 44 -14.21 2.16 -0.02
N LEU A 45 -13.05 2.37 -0.64
CA LEU A 45 -12.60 3.71 -1.01
C LEU A 45 -13.47 4.33 -2.12
N ALA A 46 -13.87 3.55 -3.12
CA ALA A 46 -14.81 3.97 -4.15
C ALA A 46 -16.09 4.50 -3.53
N THR A 47 -16.65 3.74 -2.59
CA THR A 47 -17.86 4.10 -1.84
C THR A 47 -17.65 5.37 -1.00
N LEU A 48 -16.53 5.45 -0.27
CA LEU A 48 -16.24 6.58 0.60
C LEU A 48 -16.04 7.89 -0.18
N ARG A 49 -15.48 7.80 -1.39
CA ARG A 49 -15.20 8.94 -2.29
C ARG A 49 -16.36 9.26 -3.24
N GLY A 50 -17.21 8.30 -3.57
CA GLY A 50 -18.23 8.44 -4.61
C GLY A 50 -17.63 8.47 -6.02
N GLU A 51 -16.53 7.77 -6.24
CA GLU A 51 -15.77 7.75 -7.50
C GLU A 51 -15.61 6.32 -8.02
N GLU A 52 -15.49 6.16 -9.34
CA GLU A 52 -15.18 4.87 -9.96
C GLU A 52 -13.68 4.55 -9.82
N PRO A 53 -13.30 3.35 -9.34
CA PRO A 53 -11.91 2.94 -9.31
C PRO A 53 -11.28 2.87 -10.70
N PRO A 54 -9.98 3.15 -10.83
CA PRO A 54 -9.23 2.84 -12.04
C PRO A 54 -9.33 1.35 -12.38
N LYS A 55 -9.34 1.03 -13.68
CA LYS A 55 -9.39 -0.36 -14.17
C LYS A 55 -8.22 -1.20 -13.70
N GLU A 56 -7.05 -0.58 -13.59
CA GLU A 56 -5.82 -1.21 -13.16
C GLU A 56 -5.31 -0.54 -11.90
N ARG A 57 -4.77 -1.36 -10.98
CA ARG A 57 -4.12 -0.83 -9.79
C ARG A 57 -2.82 -0.15 -10.15
N TRP A 58 -2.51 0.92 -9.41
CA TRP A 58 -1.22 1.56 -9.50
C TRP A 58 -0.11 0.61 -9.04
N ASP A 59 0.83 0.29 -9.93
CA ASP A 59 2.07 -0.41 -9.61
C ASP A 59 3.24 0.60 -9.54
N PRO A 60 3.79 0.88 -8.35
CA PRO A 60 4.94 1.76 -8.19
C PRO A 60 6.18 1.33 -8.99
N ALA A 61 6.38 0.01 -9.19
CA ALA A 61 7.54 -0.51 -9.92
C ALA A 61 7.44 -0.20 -11.42
N ALA A 62 6.25 -0.38 -12.01
CA ALA A 62 5.97 0.01 -13.39
C ALA A 62 6.13 1.53 -13.64
N HIS A 63 5.95 2.34 -12.60
CA HIS A 63 6.00 3.81 -12.70
C HIS A 63 7.31 4.43 -12.18
N ASN A 64 8.37 3.63 -11.99
CA ASN A 64 9.69 4.07 -11.49
C ASN A 64 9.61 4.92 -10.20
N GLN A 65 8.60 4.65 -9.37
CA GLN A 65 8.44 5.38 -8.12
C GLN A 65 9.47 4.89 -7.11
N SER A 66 10.18 5.81 -6.47
CA SER A 66 11.14 5.45 -5.42
C SER A 66 10.40 4.75 -4.27
N LYS A 67 10.94 3.61 -3.82
CA LYS A 67 10.42 2.89 -2.64
C LYS A 67 10.47 3.74 -1.36
N HIS A 68 11.27 4.80 -1.38
CA HIS A 68 11.61 5.65 -0.25
C HIS A 68 11.17 7.07 -0.60
N GLY A 69 10.60 7.78 0.37
CA GLY A 69 10.32 9.20 0.22
C GLY A 69 11.61 10.03 0.18
N ARG A 70 11.49 11.34 -0.11
CA ARG A 70 12.59 12.28 0.12
C ARG A 70 12.79 12.46 1.62
N PHE A 71 13.64 11.64 2.22
CA PHE A 71 14.18 11.90 3.54
C PHE A 71 15.14 13.09 3.43
N GLN A 72 14.73 14.26 3.91
CA GLN A 72 15.66 15.36 4.13
C GLN A 72 16.50 14.97 5.34
N ALA A 73 17.76 14.61 5.13
CA ALA A 73 18.72 14.54 6.23
C ALA A 73 18.81 15.95 6.79
N THR A 74 18.28 16.17 8.00
CA THR A 74 18.63 17.35 8.79
C THR A 74 20.15 17.34 8.94
N GLU A 75 20.84 18.29 8.31
CA GLU A 75 22.29 18.42 8.39
C GLU A 75 22.73 18.48 9.86
N GLY A 76 23.43 17.44 10.27
CA GLY A 76 23.82 17.20 11.66
C GLY A 76 24.71 15.97 11.78
N THR A 77 25.88 16.04 11.16
CA THR A 77 27.12 15.30 11.50
C THR A 77 27.19 13.79 11.20
N ALA A 78 27.91 13.51 10.09
CA ALA A 78 28.87 12.42 9.85
C ALA A 78 28.57 10.99 10.37
N GLY A 79 28.27 10.10 9.42
CA GLY A 79 28.44 8.64 9.52
C GLY A 79 28.57 8.05 8.11
N THR A 80 29.74 7.50 7.82
CA THR A 80 30.25 7.03 6.52
C THR A 80 29.59 5.76 5.98
N ASP A 81 29.53 5.69 4.65
CA ASP A 81 29.49 4.50 3.77
C ASP A 81 28.40 3.45 3.95
N GLY A 82 27.43 3.50 3.04
CA GLY A 82 26.65 2.36 2.57
C GLY A 82 26.76 2.28 1.05
N THR A 83 27.70 1.50 0.56
CA THR A 83 27.97 1.21 -0.85
C THR A 83 26.71 0.75 -1.59
N ASP A 84 26.30 1.51 -2.60
CA ASP A 84 25.36 1.08 -3.63
C ASP A 84 26.13 0.16 -4.60
N GLY A 85 26.04 -1.15 -4.38
CA GLY A 85 26.56 -2.17 -5.30
C GLY A 85 25.48 -2.57 -6.31
N PRO A 86 25.80 -2.79 -7.60
CA PRO A 86 24.79 -3.15 -8.58
C PRO A 86 24.42 -4.64 -8.47
N LYS A 87 23.10 -4.87 -8.54
CA LYS A 87 22.33 -6.09 -8.85
C LYS A 87 22.77 -7.42 -8.23
#